data_AF-A0A0F7HKL9-F1
#
_entry.id   AF-A0A0F7HKL9-F1
#
_cell.length_a   1.000
_cell.length_b   1.000
_cell.length_c   1.000
_cell.angle_alpha   90.00
_cell.angle_beta   90.00
_cell.angle_gamma   90.00
#
_symmetry.space_group_name_H-M   'P 1'
#
loop_
_entity.id
_entity.type
_entity.pdbx_description
1 polymer ?
#
loop_
_entity_poly.entity_id
_entity_poly.type
_entity_poly.pdbx_seq_one_letter_code
_entity_poly.pdbx_strand_id
1 'polypeptide(L)'
;MIYIIALFYIFGILGTVYFLGRNEHKNIRIISLGYFIALTTAFLLSVFIFNLGPDSNAPLIFSYLFVAPFVFFIGYKLVKYIRNYEGWQMVVLMLAGILNLAIIGLLLLFIFILIYQGLMNA
;
A
#
# COMPACT_ATOMS: atom_id res chain seq x y z
N MET A 1 -20.88 -6.26 3.94
CA MET A 1 -19.61 -6.99 4.21
C MET A 1 -18.41 -6.32 3.56
N ILE A 2 -18.48 -5.99 2.26
CA ILE A 2 -17.36 -5.38 1.52
C ILE A 2 -16.88 -4.03 2.09
N TYR A 3 -17.78 -3.17 2.57
CA TYR A 3 -17.40 -1.90 3.22
C TYR A 3 -16.52 -2.09 4.46
N ILE A 4 -16.76 -3.15 5.24
CA ILE A 4 -15.95 -3.49 6.42
C ILE A 4 -14.55 -3.95 6.00
N ILE A 5 -14.46 -4.78 4.95
CA ILE A 5 -13.19 -5.24 4.39
C ILE A 5 -12.38 -4.06 3.85
N ALA A 6 -13.03 -3.13 3.14
CA ALA A 6 -12.41 -1.90 2.66
C ALA A 6 -11.85 -1.04 3.81
N LEU A 7 -12.61 -0.88 4.88
CA LEU A 7 -12.17 -0.18 6.09
C LEU A 7 -10.94 -0.84 6.72
N PHE A 8 -10.95 -2.17 6.89
CA PHE A 8 -9.79 -2.88 7.43
C PHE A 8 -8.56 -2.75 6.54
N TYR A 9 -8.73 -2.78 5.21
CA TYR A 9 -7.64 -2.59 4.26
C TYR A 9 -7.02 -1.19 4.39
N ILE A 10 -7.85 -0.15 4.39
CA ILE A 10 -7.42 1.25 4.54
C ILE A 10 -6.72 1.45 5.89
N PHE A 11 -7.33 1.00 6.99
CA PHE A 11 -6.74 1.10 8.32
C PHE A 11 -5.45 0.30 8.45
N GLY A 12 -5.37 -0.88 7.84
CA GLY A 12 -4.17 -1.69 7.82
C GLY A 12 -2.99 -0.96 7.17
N ILE A 13 -3.23 -0.30 6.04
CA ILE A 13 -2.19 0.47 5.34
C ILE A 13 -1.82 1.72 6.14
N LEU A 14 -2.80 2.54 6.55
CA LEU A 14 -2.53 3.75 7.33
C LEU A 14 -1.84 3.44 8.66
N GLY A 15 -2.27 2.40 9.35
CA GLY A 15 -1.67 1.92 10.59
C GLY A 15 -0.24 1.43 10.38
N THR A 16 0.02 0.69 9.31
CA THR A 16 1.38 0.23 8.96
C THR A 16 2.29 1.41 8.65
N VAL A 17 1.84 2.37 7.84
CA VAL A 17 2.61 3.59 7.52
C VAL A 17 2.89 4.40 8.79
N TYR A 18 1.89 4.55 9.67
CA TYR A 18 2.04 5.26 10.94
C TYR A 18 3.05 4.58 11.86
N PHE A 19 2.91 3.26 12.07
CA PHE A 19 3.72 2.50 13.00
C PHE A 19 5.17 2.38 12.52
N LEU A 20 5.36 1.96 11.27
CA LEU A 20 6.70 1.88 10.68
C LEU A 20 7.32 3.27 10.55
N GLY A 21 6.54 4.31 10.22
CA GLY A 21 7.01 5.68 10.12
C GLY A 21 7.35 6.35 11.47
N ARG A 22 7.06 5.71 12.61
CA ARG A 22 7.23 6.30 13.95
C ARG A 22 8.68 6.74 14.23
N ASN A 23 9.65 5.98 13.73
CA ASN A 23 11.07 6.21 13.96
C ASN A 23 11.74 7.06 12.87
N GLU A 24 10.98 7.51 11.87
CA GLU A 24 11.47 8.42 10.83
C GLU A 24 11.31 9.89 11.26
N HIS A 25 11.97 10.81 10.55
CA HIS A 25 11.77 12.24 10.75
C HIS A 25 10.29 12.60 10.66
N LYS A 26 9.80 13.40 11.61
CA LYS A 26 8.40 13.82 11.73
C LYS A 26 7.80 14.30 10.40
N ASN A 27 8.58 15.02 9.60
CA ASN A 27 8.17 15.53 8.30
C ASN A 27 7.91 14.41 7.28
N ILE A 28 8.80 13.41 7.18
CA ILE A 28 8.63 12.26 6.27
C ILE A 28 7.38 11.49 6.65
N ARG A 29 7.18 11.24 7.96
CA ARG A 29 5.96 10.56 8.46
C ARG A 29 4.69 11.31 8.09
N ILE A 30 4.66 12.63 8.28
CA ILE A 30 3.50 13.46 7.95
C ILE A 30 3.23 13.46 6.44
N ILE A 31 4.28 13.59 5.62
CA ILE A 31 4.14 13.58 4.16
C ILE A 31 3.59 12.22 3.68
N SER A 32 4.16 11.11 4.17
CA SER A 32 3.67 9.77 3.82
C SER A 32 2.23 9.55 4.25
N LEU A 33 1.87 9.88 5.50
CA LEU A 33 0.49 9.75 5.97
C LEU A 33 -0.48 10.65 5.18
N GLY A 34 -0.08 11.90 4.92
CA GLY A 34 -0.86 12.84 4.12
C GLY A 34 -1.12 12.32 2.71
N TYR A 35 -0.11 11.71 2.07
CA TYR A 35 -0.24 11.07 0.77
C TYR A 35 -1.28 9.94 0.77
N PHE A 36 -1.18 9.01 1.73
CA PHE A 36 -2.13 7.89 1.82
C PHE A 36 -3.55 8.33 2.18
N ILE A 37 -3.69 9.33 3.06
CA ILE A 37 -4.99 9.92 3.39
C ILE A 37 -5.60 10.58 2.15
N ALA A 38 -4.83 11.39 1.43
CA ALA A 38 -5.32 12.06 0.21
C ALA A 38 -5.75 11.05 -0.86
N LEU A 39 -4.97 9.99 -1.09
CA LEU A 39 -5.34 8.92 -2.01
C LEU A 39 -6.57 8.15 -1.54
N THR A 40 -6.69 7.87 -0.25
CA THR A 40 -7.87 7.21 0.32
C THR A 40 -9.11 8.05 0.06
N THR A 41 -9.04 9.36 0.32
CA THR A 41 -10.14 10.29 0.03
C THR A 41 -10.47 10.28 -1.47
N ALA A 42 -9.47 10.39 -2.35
CA ALA A 42 -9.69 10.36 -3.80
C ALA A 42 -10.36 9.06 -4.27
N PHE A 43 -9.96 7.92 -3.72
CA PHE A 43 -10.58 6.62 -3.98
C PHE A 43 -12.04 6.56 -3.48
N LEU A 44 -12.32 7.06 -2.27
CA LEU A 44 -13.68 7.11 -1.76
C LEU A 44 -14.56 8.03 -2.64
N LEU A 45 -14.03 9.17 -3.08
CA LEU A 45 -14.74 10.06 -4.01
C LEU A 45 -15.00 9.38 -5.37
N SER A 46 -14.03 8.62 -5.91
CA SER A 46 -14.23 7.90 -7.17
C SER A 46 -15.34 6.86 -7.11
N VAL A 47 -15.45 6.17 -5.98
CA VAL A 47 -16.48 5.14 -5.77
C VAL A 47 -17.82 5.78 -5.47
N PHE A 48 -17.90 6.65 -4.45
CA PHE A 48 -19.18 7.10 -3.90
C PHE A 48 -19.77 8.35 -4.56
N ILE A 49 -18.94 9.21 -5.16
CA ILE A 49 -19.41 10.46 -5.78
C ILE A 49 -19.41 10.36 -7.30
N PHE A 50 -18.27 9.96 -7.88
CA PHE A 50 -18.13 9.91 -9.33
C PHE A 50 -18.64 8.60 -9.95
N ASN A 51 -18.92 7.58 -9.12
CA ASN A 51 -19.41 6.28 -9.54
C ASN A 51 -18.61 5.68 -10.71
N LEU A 52 -17.27 5.79 -10.61
CA LEU A 52 -16.36 5.30 -11.66
C LEU A 52 -16.41 3.77 -11.71
N GLY A 53 -17.12 3.26 -12.72
CA GLY A 53 -17.36 1.83 -12.94
C GLY A 53 -16.08 0.98 -12.99
N PRO A 54 -16.19 -0.33 -12.70
CA PRO A 54 -15.05 -1.26 -12.72
C PRO A 54 -14.45 -1.46 -14.11
N ASP A 55 -15.19 -1.14 -15.18
CA ASP A 55 -14.70 -1.18 -16.57
C ASP A 55 -13.81 0.02 -16.93
N SER A 56 -13.72 1.02 -16.04
CA SER A 56 -12.76 2.11 -16.19
C SER A 56 -11.36 1.67 -15.74
N ASN A 57 -10.33 2.39 -16.19
CA ASN A 57 -8.96 2.18 -15.69
C ASN A 57 -8.75 2.67 -14.24
N ALA A 58 -9.78 3.25 -13.60
CA ALA A 58 -9.67 3.83 -12.26
C ALA A 58 -9.23 2.83 -11.18
N PRO A 59 -9.77 1.58 -11.09
CA PRO A 59 -9.35 0.61 -10.07
C PRO A 59 -7.86 0.30 -10.18
N LEU A 60 -7.38 0.15 -11.41
CA LEU A 60 -5.98 -0.12 -11.73
C LEU A 60 -5.09 1.05 -11.34
N ILE A 61 -5.44 2.28 -11.75
CA ILE A 61 -4.68 3.49 -11.41
C ILE A 61 -4.60 3.69 -9.89
N PHE A 62 -5.74 3.60 -9.18
CA PHE A 62 -5.76 3.74 -7.74
C PHE A 62 -4.97 2.64 -7.05
N SER A 63 -5.08 1.39 -7.50
CA SER A 63 -4.33 0.27 -6.92
C SER A 63 -2.82 0.50 -7.02
N TYR A 64 -2.31 0.98 -8.16
CA TYR A 64 -0.88 1.28 -8.30
C TYR A 64 -0.45 2.47 -7.45
N LEU A 65 -1.24 3.55 -7.44
CA LEU A 65 -0.95 4.73 -6.62
C LEU A 65 -0.96 4.41 -5.13
N PHE A 66 -1.78 3.46 -4.70
CA PHE A 66 -1.83 3.02 -3.31
C PHE A 66 -0.69 2.04 -2.98
N VAL A 67 -0.47 1.03 -3.82
CA VAL A 67 0.43 -0.09 -3.49
C VAL A 67 1.88 0.23 -3.77
N ALA A 68 2.22 0.88 -4.89
CA ALA A 68 3.62 1.10 -5.23
C ALA A 68 4.36 1.96 -4.17
N PRO A 69 3.83 3.12 -3.72
CA PRO A 69 4.46 3.91 -2.67
C PRO A 69 4.55 3.16 -1.33
N PHE A 70 3.59 2.29 -1.03
CA PHE A 70 3.61 1.46 0.16
C PHE A 70 4.72 0.42 0.11
N VAL A 71 4.86 -0.29 -1.01
CA VAL A 71 5.92 -1.26 -1.25
C VAL A 71 7.29 -0.58 -1.22
N PHE A 72 7.43 0.62 -1.81
CA PHE A 72 8.66 1.40 -1.73
C PHE A 72 9.01 1.78 -0.29
N PHE A 73 8.02 2.20 0.51
CA PHE A 73 8.23 2.56 1.90
C PHE A 73 8.72 1.36 2.75
N ILE A 74 8.11 0.19 2.58
CA ILE A 74 8.57 -1.04 3.24
C ILE A 74 9.94 -1.45 2.70
N GLY A 75 10.14 -1.38 1.39
CA GLY A 75 11.40 -1.73 0.73
C GLY A 75 12.57 -0.89 1.21
N TYR A 76 12.39 0.42 1.38
CA TYR A 76 13.41 1.31 1.96
C TYR A 76 13.85 0.83 3.35
N LYS A 77 12.90 0.48 4.22
CA LYS A 77 13.18 -0.02 5.57
C LYS A 77 13.87 -1.37 5.54
N LEU A 78 13.42 -2.26 4.65
CA LEU A 78 14.02 -3.57 4.47
C LEU A 78 15.47 -3.46 4.01
N VAL A 79 15.76 -2.61 3.02
CA VAL A 79 17.14 -2.35 2.57
C VAL A 79 17.98 -1.80 3.71
N LYS A 80 17.47 -0.84 4.49
CA LYS A 80 18.16 -0.29 5.66
C LYS A 80 18.49 -1.37 6.71
N TYR A 81 17.57 -2.31 6.94
CA TYR A 81 17.79 -3.45 7.84
C TYR A 81 18.84 -4.42 7.31
N ILE A 82 18.76 -4.79 6.02
CA ILE A 82 19.65 -5.78 5.41
C ILE A 82 21.10 -5.29 5.33
N ARG A 83 21.32 -3.98 5.19
CA ARG A 83 22.66 -3.37 5.17
C ARG A 83 23.48 -3.59 6.44
N ASN A 84 22.87 -4.06 7.53
CA ASN A 84 23.57 -4.42 8.77
C ASN A 84 24.21 -5.82 8.73
N TYR A 85 23.98 -6.59 7.66
CA TYR A 85 24.52 -7.94 7.48
C TYR A 85 25.65 -7.93 6.44
N GLU A 86 26.60 -8.87 6.58
CA GLU A 86 27.76 -8.98 5.70
C GLU A 86 27.72 -10.24 4.83
N GLY A 87 28.44 -10.18 3.70
CA GLY A 87 28.67 -11.34 2.82
C GLY A 87 27.40 -11.98 2.27
N TRP A 88 27.35 -13.32 2.30
CA TRP A 88 26.25 -14.11 1.75
C TRP A 88 24.91 -13.92 2.46
N GLN A 89 24.92 -13.60 3.76
CA GLN A 89 23.69 -13.34 4.51
C GLN A 89 22.96 -12.13 3.93
N MET A 90 23.70 -11.07 3.59
CA MET A 90 23.14 -9.87 2.95
C MET A 90 22.48 -10.21 1.61
N VAL A 91 23.13 -11.03 0.78
CA VAL A 91 22.63 -11.42 -0.55
C VAL A 91 21.34 -12.24 -0.43
N VAL A 92 21.32 -13.25 0.44
CA VAL A 92 20.14 -14.10 0.67
C VAL A 92 18.97 -13.26 1.20
N LEU A 93 19.22 -12.36 2.15
CA LEU A 93 18.20 -11.47 2.69
C LEU A 93 17.68 -10.48 1.65
N MET A 94 18.53 -9.95 0.77
CA MET A 94 18.08 -9.09 -0.34
C MET A 94 17.17 -9.84 -1.30
N LEU A 95 17.55 -11.04 -1.73
CA LEU A 95 16.75 -11.86 -2.63
C LEU A 95 15.40 -12.23 -2.01
N ALA A 96 15.42 -12.75 -0.78
CA ALA A 96 14.21 -13.07 -0.04
C ALA A 96 13.35 -11.82 0.18
N GLY A 97 13.98 -10.68 0.47
CA GLY A 97 13.31 -9.41 0.66
C GLY A 97 12.58 -8.90 -0.58
N ILE A 98 13.25 -8.91 -1.73
CA ILE A 98 12.67 -8.49 -3.01
C ILE A 98 11.50 -9.41 -3.39
N LEU A 99 11.67 -10.72 -3.27
CA LEU A 99 10.61 -11.69 -3.57
C LEU A 99 9.39 -11.46 -2.66
N ASN A 100 9.59 -11.30 -1.36
CA ASN A 100 8.49 -11.04 -0.43
C ASN A 100 7.80 -9.70 -0.70
N LEU A 101 8.55 -8.64 -1.04
CA LEU A 101 7.97 -7.35 -1.43
C LEU A 101 7.13 -7.47 -2.70
N ALA A 102 7.58 -8.24 -3.70
CA ALA A 102 6.83 -8.49 -4.92
C ALA A 102 5.54 -9.25 -4.62
N ILE A 103 5.60 -10.32 -3.81
CA ILE A 103 4.43 -11.10 -3.39
C ILE A 103 3.42 -10.22 -2.65
N ILE A 104 3.88 -9.45 -1.66
CA ILE A 104 3.02 -8.53 -0.89
C ILE A 104 2.41 -7.47 -1.80
N GLY A 105 3.21 -6.88 -2.71
CA GLY A 105 2.72 -5.90 -3.68
C GLY A 105 1.62 -6.47 -4.57
N LEU A 106 1.81 -7.67 -5.13
CA LEU A 106 0.81 -8.33 -5.96
C LEU A 106 -0.46 -8.69 -5.17
N LEU A 107 -0.31 -9.17 -3.93
CA LEU A 107 -1.44 -9.46 -3.05
C LEU A 107 -2.24 -8.20 -2.73
N LEU A 108 -1.57 -7.08 -2.40
CA LEU A 108 -2.24 -5.81 -2.12
C LEU A 108 -2.96 -5.27 -3.35
N LEU A 109 -2.36 -5.35 -4.54
CA LEU A 109 -3.01 -4.98 -5.80
C LEU A 109 -4.26 -5.81 -6.03
N PHE A 110 -4.16 -7.13 -5.89
CA PHE A 110 -5.27 -8.05 -6.06
C PHE A 110 -6.42 -7.76 -5.08
N ILE A 111 -6.11 -7.61 -3.78
CA ILE A 111 -7.10 -7.27 -2.76
C ILE A 111 -7.75 -5.92 -3.05
N PHE A 112 -6.98 -4.91 -3.46
CA PHE A 112 -7.51 -3.59 -3.79
C PHE A 112 -8.52 -3.67 -4.94
N ILE A 113 -8.18 -4.39 -6.01
CA ILE A 113 -9.06 -4.55 -7.17
C ILE A 113 -10.37 -5.24 -6.75
N LEU A 114 -10.29 -6.32 -5.95
CA LEU A 114 -11.48 -7.00 -5.44
C LEU A 114 -12.34 -6.09 -4.56
N ILE A 115 -11.72 -5.27 -3.71
CA ILE A 115 -12.42 -4.28 -2.88
C ILE A 115 -13.12 -3.26 -3.77
N TYR A 116 -12.44 -2.71 -4.77
CA TYR A 116 -13.01 -1.74 -5.68
C TYR A 116 -14.23 -2.31 -6.42
N GLN A 117 -14.06 -3.49 -7.06
CA GLN A 117 -15.15 -4.15 -7.77
C GLN A 117 -16.33 -4.48 -6.86
N GLY A 118 -16.03 -5.00 -5.66
CA GLY A 118 -17.06 -5.33 -4.69
C GLY A 118 -17.82 -4.10 -4.16
N LEU A 119 -17.17 -2.95 -4.02
CA LEU A 119 -17.81 -1.71 -3.59
C LEU A 119 -18.72 -1.10 -4.66
N MET A 120 -18.36 -1.25 -5.94
CA MET A 120 -19.18 -0.74 -7.05
C MET A 120 -20.43 -1.59 -7.30
N ASN A 121 -20.39 -2.87 -6.92
CA ASN A 121 -21.48 -3.81 -7.11
C ASN A 121 -22.39 -3.96 -5.86
N ALA A 122 -22.12 -3.17 -4.79
CA ALA A 122 -22.80 -3.23 -3.50
C ALA A 122 -23.74 -2.03 -3.31
#